data_AF-A0A351HVY8-F1
#
_entry.id   AF-A0A351HVY8-F1
#
_cell.length_a   1.000
_cell.length_b   1.000
_cell.length_c   1.000
_cell.angle_alpha   90.00
_cell.angle_beta   90.00
_cell.angle_gamma   90.00
#
_symmetry.space_group_name_H-M   'P 1'
#
loop_
_entity.id
_entity.type
_entity.pdbx_description
1 polymer ?
#
loop_
_entity_poly.entity_id
_entity_poly.type
_entity_poly.pdbx_seq_one_letter_code
_entity_poly.pdbx_strand_id
1 'polypeptide(L)'
;GSPVIFPNIKIPLLIEETGGILVGDETCMGERSLYDPTVVVDQSFDGLMRSLANRYTRPCTCPTFVDNSQRIYRIKQMIADHQVQGVVYHVLRGCLVYDFEYQTLEDELGKLGIPVIRVESDYNEEDIEQLRIRIEAFIELIKLKDLETRISKLKKSEIAG
;
A
#
# COMPACT_ATOMS: atom_id res chain seq x y z
N GLY A 1 3.38 0.51 3.86
CA GLY A 1 3.96 1.06 5.09
C GLY A 1 4.78 0.00 5.78
N SER A 2 4.86 0.03 7.11
CA SER A 2 5.51 -1.03 7.90
C SER A 2 4.81 -2.38 7.69
N PRO A 3 5.55 -3.49 7.63
CA PRO A 3 4.98 -4.79 7.35
C PRO A 3 4.01 -5.25 8.44
N VAL A 4 2.95 -5.93 8.02
CA VAL A 4 2.02 -6.65 8.88
C VAL A 4 2.43 -8.12 8.83
N ILE A 5 2.73 -8.72 9.98
CA ILE A 5 3.36 -10.05 10.06
C ILE A 5 2.59 -10.90 11.04
N PHE A 6 2.26 -12.14 10.65
CA PHE A 6 1.67 -13.14 11.53
C PHE A 6 2.49 -13.29 12.82
N PRO A 7 1.86 -13.24 14.02
CA PRO A 7 0.42 -13.33 14.28
C PRO A 7 -0.36 -12.01 14.21
N ASN A 8 0.30 -10.87 14.04
CA ASN A 8 -0.36 -9.57 13.96
C ASN A 8 -0.93 -9.33 12.56
N ILE A 9 -2.20 -9.69 12.37
CA ILE A 9 -2.96 -9.51 11.13
C ILE A 9 -4.15 -8.54 11.31
N LYS A 10 -4.08 -7.69 12.34
CA LYS A 10 -5.21 -6.82 12.72
C LYS A 10 -5.67 -5.89 11.60
N ILE A 11 -4.72 -5.30 10.85
CA ILE A 11 -5.05 -4.30 9.82
C ILE A 11 -5.79 -4.94 8.63
N PRO A 12 -5.28 -6.01 8.00
CA PRO A 12 -6.03 -6.75 6.98
C PRO A 12 -7.42 -7.20 7.44
N LEU A 13 -7.52 -7.79 8.63
CA LEU A 13 -8.79 -8.26 9.18
C LEU A 13 -9.80 -7.12 9.36
N LEU A 14 -9.38 -5.99 9.94
CA LEU A 14 -10.25 -4.85 10.15
C LEU A 14 -10.75 -4.25 8.82
N ILE A 15 -9.92 -4.24 7.77
CA ILE A 15 -10.33 -3.79 6.43
C ILE A 15 -11.45 -4.69 5.89
N GLU A 16 -11.32 -6.01 6.01
CA GLU A 16 -12.33 -6.95 5.51
C GLU A 16 -13.61 -6.94 6.35
N GLU A 17 -13.50 -6.88 7.68
CA GLU A 17 -14.64 -6.84 8.60
C GLU A 17 -15.50 -5.58 8.45
N THR A 18 -14.91 -4.46 8.04
CA THR A 18 -15.60 -3.18 7.81
C THR A 18 -16.17 -3.08 6.38
N GLY A 19 -16.13 -4.16 5.61
CA GLY A 19 -16.71 -4.27 4.28
C GLY A 19 -15.81 -3.77 3.14
N GLY A 20 -14.53 -3.56 3.42
CA GLY A 20 -13.50 -3.39 2.40
C GLY A 20 -13.02 -4.72 1.84
N ILE A 21 -12.27 -4.68 0.74
CA ILE A 21 -11.58 -5.85 0.17
C ILE A 21 -10.11 -5.47 0.02
N LEU A 22 -9.22 -6.24 0.63
CA LEU A 22 -7.78 -6.05 0.46
C LEU A 22 -7.35 -6.62 -0.90
N VAL A 23 -7.13 -5.74 -1.87
CA VAL A 23 -6.77 -6.14 -3.25
C VAL A 23 -5.26 -6.26 -3.49
N GLY A 24 -4.45 -5.73 -2.58
CA GLY A 24 -3.00 -5.86 -2.64
C GLY A 24 -2.28 -5.24 -1.45
N ASP A 25 -1.01 -5.61 -1.26
CA ASP A 25 -0.17 -5.10 -0.19
C ASP A 25 1.22 -4.67 -0.70
N GLU A 26 1.64 -3.47 -0.33
CA GLU A 26 3.01 -3.02 -0.57
C GLU A 26 3.79 -3.08 0.75
N THR A 27 4.19 -4.30 1.14
CA THR A 27 5.06 -4.55 2.29
C THR A 27 6.14 -5.59 1.98
N CYS A 28 7.24 -5.57 2.74
CA CYS A 28 8.32 -6.56 2.58
C CYS A 28 7.91 -8.00 2.94
N MET A 29 6.75 -8.18 3.59
CA MET A 29 6.24 -9.49 4.02
C MET A 29 5.04 -9.93 3.19
N GLY A 30 4.78 -9.24 2.08
CA GLY A 30 3.74 -9.57 1.11
C GLY A 30 4.25 -9.37 -0.32
N GLU A 31 3.53 -8.64 -1.17
CA GLU A 31 3.82 -8.62 -2.62
C GLU A 31 5.22 -8.12 -2.99
N ARG A 32 5.86 -7.27 -2.18
CA ARG A 32 7.23 -6.82 -2.47
C ARG A 32 8.21 -7.98 -2.58
N SER A 33 7.98 -9.07 -1.83
CA SER A 33 8.79 -10.28 -1.92
C SER A 33 8.60 -11.03 -3.24
N LEU A 34 7.56 -10.73 -4.00
CA LEU A 34 7.27 -11.32 -5.31
C LEU A 34 7.80 -10.47 -6.46
N TYR A 35 8.29 -9.25 -6.19
CA TYR A 35 8.88 -8.39 -7.22
C TYR A 35 10.20 -8.96 -7.74
N ASP A 36 10.39 -8.78 -9.04
CA ASP A 36 11.64 -9.00 -9.78
C ASP A 36 12.40 -10.27 -9.35
N PRO A 37 12.06 -11.46 -9.90
CA PRO A 37 12.67 -12.71 -9.50
C PRO A 37 14.19 -12.73 -9.75
N THR A 38 14.90 -13.63 -9.07
CA THR A 38 16.34 -13.80 -9.27
C THR A 38 16.63 -14.18 -10.73
N VAL A 39 17.40 -13.35 -11.42
CA VAL A 39 17.86 -13.62 -12.80
C VAL A 39 19.31 -14.08 -12.76
N VAL A 40 19.54 -15.33 -13.15
CA VAL A 40 20.90 -15.91 -13.24
C VAL A 40 21.38 -15.83 -14.68
N VAL A 41 22.32 -14.92 -14.95
CA VAL A 41 22.96 -14.78 -16.27
C VAL A 41 24.24 -15.59 -16.37
N ASP A 42 24.95 -15.77 -15.25
CA ASP A 42 26.19 -16.53 -15.14
C ASP A 42 26.05 -17.59 -14.04
N GLN A 43 26.33 -18.85 -14.38
CA GLN A 43 26.21 -20.02 -13.50
C GLN A 43 27.48 -20.29 -12.68
N SER A 44 28.53 -19.48 -12.83
CA SER A 44 29.69 -19.51 -11.93
C SER A 44 29.27 -19.14 -10.50
N PHE A 45 30.08 -19.53 -9.51
CA PHE A 45 29.86 -19.12 -8.12
C PHE A 45 29.71 -17.59 -7.99
N ASP A 46 30.57 -16.82 -8.66
CA ASP A 46 30.52 -15.36 -8.67
C ASP A 46 29.24 -14.84 -9.35
N GLY A 47 28.81 -15.46 -10.44
CA GLY A 47 27.57 -15.13 -11.14
C GLY A 47 26.34 -15.35 -10.27
N LEU A 48 26.30 -16.47 -9.55
CA LEU A 48 25.24 -16.79 -8.58
C LEU A 48 25.24 -15.79 -7.41
N MET A 49 26.40 -15.47 -6.84
CA MET A 49 26.52 -14.50 -5.76
C MET A 49 26.07 -13.09 -6.19
N ARG A 50 26.42 -12.66 -7.41
CA ARG A 50 25.93 -11.39 -7.98
C ARG A 50 24.42 -11.41 -8.19
N SER A 51 23.86 -12.52 -8.68
CA SER A 51 22.42 -12.66 -8.90
C SER A 51 21.64 -12.55 -7.59
N LEU A 52 22.15 -13.19 -6.53
CA LEU A 52 21.60 -13.07 -5.18
C LEU A 52 21.68 -11.63 -4.65
N ALA A 53 22.86 -10.98 -4.75
CA ALA A 53 23.03 -9.61 -4.29
C ALA A 53 22.10 -8.63 -5.03
N ASN A 54 21.96 -8.77 -6.34
CA ASN A 54 21.06 -7.95 -7.16
C ASN A 54 19.60 -8.11 -6.72
N ARG A 55 19.17 -9.34 -6.40
CA ARG A 55 17.80 -9.63 -5.97
C ARG A 55 17.42 -8.93 -4.66
N TYR A 56 18.36 -8.73 -3.74
CA TYR A 56 18.08 -8.06 -2.46
C TYR A 56 18.27 -6.55 -2.50
N THR A 57 19.10 -6.04 -3.42
CA THR A 57 19.49 -4.62 -3.42
C THR A 57 18.73 -3.79 -4.44
N ARG A 58 18.41 -4.34 -5.62
CA ARG A 58 17.79 -3.58 -6.71
C ARG A 58 16.27 -3.41 -6.59
N PRO A 59 15.47 -4.46 -6.34
CA PRO A 59 14.01 -4.32 -6.30
C PRO A 59 13.48 -3.84 -4.96
N CYS A 60 14.33 -3.61 -3.96
CA CYS A 60 13.90 -3.25 -2.62
C CYS A 60 13.46 -1.78 -2.56
N THR A 61 12.15 -1.57 -2.45
CA THR A 61 11.50 -0.25 -2.32
C THR A 61 11.33 0.20 -0.86
N CYS A 62 12.21 -0.25 0.05
CA CYS A 62 12.13 0.10 1.46
C CYS A 62 12.61 1.54 1.70
N PRO A 63 11.91 2.36 2.51
CA PRO A 63 12.31 3.75 2.80
C PRO A 63 13.63 3.90 3.56
N THR A 64 14.28 2.79 3.94
CA THR A 64 15.64 2.79 4.49
C THR A 64 16.71 3.06 3.44
N PHE A 65 16.39 2.91 2.15
CA PHE A 65 17.29 3.25 1.06
C PHE A 65 17.16 4.75 0.70
N VAL A 66 18.18 5.28 0.01
CA VAL A 66 18.27 6.72 -0.29
C VAL A 66 17.22 7.16 -1.33
N ASP A 67 16.85 6.27 -2.25
CA ASP A 67 15.90 6.57 -3.33
C ASP A 67 14.52 5.94 -3.07
N ASN A 68 13.55 6.77 -2.68
CA ASN A 68 12.16 6.36 -2.47
C ASN A 68 11.26 6.55 -3.70
N SER A 69 11.80 7.06 -4.81
CA SER A 69 10.99 7.32 -6.02
C SER A 69 10.43 6.04 -6.64
N GLN A 70 11.20 4.94 -6.59
CA GLN A 70 10.79 3.63 -7.10
C GLN A 70 9.58 3.07 -6.34
N ARG A 71 9.53 3.31 -5.03
CA ARG A 71 8.41 2.87 -4.19
C ARG A 71 7.10 3.55 -4.62
N ILE A 72 7.14 4.87 -4.78
CA ILE A 72 5.98 5.65 -5.21
C ILE A 72 5.54 5.18 -6.61
N TYR A 73 6.50 4.96 -7.51
CA TYR A 73 6.21 4.41 -8.83
C TYR A 73 5.49 3.05 -8.75
N ARG A 74 6.02 2.11 -7.96
CA ARG A 74 5.42 0.78 -7.79
C ARG A 74 4.03 0.86 -7.18
N ILE A 75 3.81 1.69 -6.17
CA ILE A 75 2.48 1.88 -5.57
C ILE A 75 1.49 2.44 -6.60
N LYS A 76 1.90 3.43 -7.41
CA LYS A 76 1.05 3.96 -8.49
C LYS A 76 0.70 2.90 -9.53
N GLN A 77 1.66 2.01 -9.84
CA GLN A 77 1.42 0.89 -10.74
C GLN A 77 0.39 -0.09 -10.15
N MET A 78 0.57 -0.50 -8.89
CA MET A 78 -0.39 -1.37 -8.19
C MET A 78 -1.79 -0.77 -8.12
N ILE A 79 -1.90 0.54 -7.90
CA ILE A 79 -3.17 1.25 -7.87
C ILE A 79 -3.90 1.10 -9.22
N ALA A 80 -3.16 1.22 -10.33
CA ALA A 80 -3.73 1.05 -11.67
C ALA A 80 -4.08 -0.42 -11.95
N ASP A 81 -3.17 -1.34 -11.64
CA ASP A 81 -3.30 -2.78 -11.94
C ASP A 81 -4.46 -3.43 -11.15
N HIS A 82 -4.64 -3.04 -9.89
CA HIS A 82 -5.68 -3.59 -9.00
C HIS A 82 -6.91 -2.69 -8.83
N GLN A 83 -6.98 -1.57 -9.56
CA GLN A 83 -8.09 -0.60 -9.48
C GLN A 83 -8.36 -0.11 -8.04
N VAL A 84 -7.29 0.16 -7.29
CA VAL A 84 -7.35 0.52 -5.87
C VAL A 84 -8.13 1.82 -5.67
N GLN A 85 -9.07 1.81 -4.72
CA GLN A 85 -9.94 2.96 -4.43
C GLN A 85 -9.46 3.80 -3.23
N GLY A 86 -8.53 3.27 -2.44
CA GLY A 86 -7.93 3.96 -1.29
C GLY A 86 -6.78 3.14 -0.70
N VAL A 87 -5.89 3.80 0.03
CA VAL A 87 -4.69 3.19 0.60
C VAL A 87 -4.69 3.32 2.13
N VAL A 88 -4.55 2.20 2.83
CA VAL A 88 -4.30 2.18 4.28
C VAL A 88 -2.79 2.14 4.51
N TYR A 89 -2.23 3.25 5.00
CA TYR A 89 -0.81 3.37 5.29
C TYR A 89 -0.53 3.01 6.74
N HIS A 90 -0.20 1.75 6.98
CA HIS A 90 0.17 1.25 8.30
C HIS A 90 1.60 1.64 8.69
N VAL A 91 1.73 2.21 9.89
CA VAL A 91 3.01 2.52 10.55
C VAL A 91 3.09 1.71 11.83
N LEU A 92 4.11 0.85 11.94
CA LEU A 92 4.41 0.18 13.19
C LEU A 92 5.00 1.21 14.15
N ARG A 93 4.51 1.25 15.39
CA ARG A 93 4.97 2.18 16.42
C ARG A 93 6.50 2.16 16.54
N GLY A 94 7.13 3.32 16.41
CA GLY A 94 8.59 3.48 16.43
C GLY A 94 9.29 3.30 15.07
N CYS A 95 8.56 3.02 13.99
CA CYS A 95 9.11 2.86 12.65
C CYS A 95 9.22 4.21 11.92
N LEU A 96 10.19 5.04 12.35
CA LEU A 96 10.35 6.43 11.88
C LEU A 96 10.49 6.55 10.36
N VAL A 97 11.21 5.64 9.70
CA VAL A 97 11.46 5.72 8.25
C VAL A 97 10.18 5.69 7.42
N TYR A 98 9.21 4.84 7.79
CA TYR A 98 7.92 4.82 7.10
C TYR A 98 7.07 6.02 7.49
N ASP A 99 7.20 6.50 8.71
CA ASP A 99 6.44 7.66 9.17
C ASP A 99 6.85 8.95 8.45
N PHE A 100 8.17 9.17 8.27
CA PHE A 100 8.70 10.30 7.51
C PHE A 100 8.31 10.26 6.03
N GLU A 101 8.21 9.07 5.43
CA GLU A 101 7.81 8.92 4.03
C GLU A 101 6.33 9.26 3.80
N TYR A 102 5.47 9.06 4.81
CA TYR A 102 4.02 9.14 4.68
C TYR A 102 3.54 10.38 3.91
N GLN A 103 4.04 11.57 4.28
CA GLN A 103 3.62 12.83 3.66
C GLN A 103 3.87 12.84 2.16
N THR A 104 5.04 12.35 1.74
CA THR A 104 5.39 12.32 0.31
C THR A 104 4.46 11.38 -0.46
N LEU A 105 4.13 10.22 0.14
CA LEU A 105 3.20 9.29 -0.47
C LEU A 105 1.78 9.87 -0.55
N GLU A 106 1.30 10.48 0.53
CA GLU A 106 -0.02 11.11 0.59
C GLU A 106 -0.17 12.20 -0.49
N ASP A 107 0.84 13.07 -0.64
CA ASP A 107 0.84 14.12 -1.65
C ASP A 107 0.80 13.54 -3.08
N GLU A 108 1.61 12.50 -3.34
CA GLU A 108 1.69 11.87 -4.67
C GLU A 108 0.44 11.09 -5.06
N LEU A 109 -0.23 10.47 -4.08
CA LEU A 109 -1.50 9.77 -4.30
C LEU A 109 -2.69 10.73 -4.32
N GLY A 110 -2.63 11.83 -3.58
CA GLY A 110 -3.59 12.93 -3.64
C GLY A 110 -3.69 13.54 -5.03
N LYS A 111 -2.56 13.69 -5.74
CA LYS A 111 -2.53 14.11 -7.17
C LYS A 111 -3.29 13.17 -8.11
N LEU A 112 -3.41 11.89 -7.74
CA LEU A 112 -4.19 10.88 -8.47
C LEU A 112 -5.64 10.79 -7.99
N GLY A 113 -6.01 11.58 -6.98
CA GLY A 113 -7.32 11.50 -6.34
C GLY A 113 -7.51 10.22 -5.52
N ILE A 114 -6.44 9.53 -5.11
CA ILE A 114 -6.51 8.34 -4.27
C ILE A 114 -6.43 8.76 -2.80
N PRO A 115 -7.47 8.52 -1.99
CA PRO A 115 -7.44 8.83 -0.58
C PRO A 115 -6.50 7.88 0.16
N VAL A 116 -5.78 8.41 1.16
CA VAL A 116 -4.85 7.65 2.00
C VAL A 116 -5.24 7.88 3.47
N ILE A 117 -5.20 6.84 4.29
CA ILE A 117 -5.32 6.96 5.75
C ILE A 117 -4.06 6.42 6.42
N ARG A 118 -3.41 7.24 7.25
CA ARG A 118 -2.34 6.78 8.15
C ARG A 118 -2.94 6.11 9.38
N VAL A 119 -2.59 4.85 9.61
CA VAL A 119 -2.90 4.13 10.85
C VAL A 119 -1.61 3.74 11.54
N GLU A 120 -1.51 4.01 12.83
CA GLU A 120 -0.35 3.63 13.65
C GLU A 120 -0.80 2.61 14.68
N SER A 121 -0.01 1.55 14.84
CA SER A 121 -0.36 0.44 15.70
C SER A 121 0.89 -0.31 16.17
N ASP A 122 0.75 -1.13 17.22
CA ASP A 122 1.78 -2.07 17.68
C ASP A 122 1.24 -3.51 17.65
N TYR A 123 1.74 -4.40 18.52
CA TYR A 123 1.28 -5.80 18.59
C TYR A 123 0.16 -6.04 19.61
N ASN A 124 -0.16 -5.03 20.43
CA ASN A 124 -1.21 -5.14 21.43
C ASN A 124 -2.60 -5.04 20.80
N GLU A 125 -3.62 -5.53 21.50
CA GLU A 125 -5.01 -5.53 21.03
C GLU A 125 -5.81 -4.31 21.51
N GLU A 126 -5.23 -3.48 22.37
CA GLU A 126 -5.90 -2.33 23.00
C GLU A 126 -6.37 -1.27 22.00
N ASP A 127 -5.73 -1.18 20.84
CA ASP A 127 -6.02 -0.18 19.81
C ASP A 127 -7.00 -0.66 18.72
N ILE A 128 -7.46 -1.91 18.79
CA ILE A 128 -8.30 -2.52 17.74
C ILE A 128 -9.59 -1.72 17.51
N GLU A 129 -10.28 -1.31 18.57
CA GLU A 129 -11.56 -0.61 18.42
C GLU A 129 -11.38 0.80 17.85
N GLN A 130 -10.30 1.48 18.25
CA GLN A 130 -9.95 2.78 17.68
C GLN A 130 -9.59 2.64 16.19
N LEU A 131 -8.84 1.61 15.81
CA LEU A 131 -8.50 1.32 14.43
C LEU A 131 -9.74 0.98 13.60
N ARG A 132 -10.66 0.17 14.15
CA ARG A 132 -11.93 -0.21 13.52
C ARG A 132 -12.72 1.02 13.09
N ILE A 133 -12.99 1.94 14.01
CA ILE A 133 -13.77 3.17 13.73
C ILE A 133 -13.11 4.01 12.63
N ARG A 134 -11.77 4.13 12.67
CA ARG A 134 -11.03 4.92 11.67
C ARG A 134 -11.06 4.28 10.28
N ILE A 135 -10.90 2.96 10.21
CA ILE A 135 -10.93 2.20 8.95
C ILE A 135 -12.36 2.19 8.37
N GLU A 136 -13.37 2.00 9.23
CA GLU A 136 -14.79 2.06 8.84
C GLU A 136 -15.14 3.43 8.24
N ALA A 137 -14.80 4.52 8.93
CA ALA A 137 -15.04 5.87 8.43
C ALA A 137 -14.32 6.13 7.08
N PHE A 138 -13.11 5.59 6.92
CA PHE A 138 -12.36 5.69 5.66
C PHE A 138 -13.04 4.94 4.52
N ILE A 139 -13.53 3.73 4.77
CA ILE A 139 -14.26 2.93 3.77
C ILE A 139 -15.57 3.62 3.38
N GLU A 140 -16.32 4.17 4.32
CA GLU A 140 -17.53 4.94 4.02
C GLU A 140 -17.23 6.19 3.17
N LEU A 141 -16.14 6.91 3.46
CA LEU A 141 -15.70 8.04 2.64
C LEU A 141 -15.40 7.62 1.20
N ILE A 142 -14.76 6.46 1.00
CA ILE A 142 -14.50 5.90 -0.34
C ILE A 142 -15.82 5.58 -1.06
N LYS A 143 -16.77 4.91 -0.38
CA LYS A 143 -18.09 4.57 -0.95
C LYS A 143 -18.85 5.81 -1.40
N LEU A 144 -18.87 6.87 -0.57
CA LEU A 144 -19.52 8.13 -0.90
C LEU A 144 -18.90 8.78 -2.15
N LYS A 145 -17.57 8.83 -2.23
CA LYS A 145 -16.86 9.38 -3.38
C LYS A 145 -17.11 8.60 -4.68
N ASP A 146 -17.20 7.26 -4.59
CA ASP A 146 -17.55 6.43 -5.75
C ASP A 146 -19.00 6.69 -6.20
N LEU A 147 -19.94 6.82 -5.27
CA LEU A 147 -21.33 7.18 -5.56
C LEU A 147 -21.44 8.54 -6.26
N GLU A 148 -20.75 9.57 -5.76
CA GLU A 148 -20.70 10.90 -6.40
C GLU A 148 -20.14 10.82 -7.83
N THR A 149 -19.08 10.02 -8.02
CA THR A 149 -18.47 9.80 -9.33
C THR A 149 -19.45 9.14 -10.30
N ARG A 150 -20.21 8.14 -9.86
CA ARG A 150 -21.24 7.47 -10.67
C ARG A 150 -22.39 8.42 -11.04
N ILE A 151 -22.90 9.20 -10.07
CA ILE A 151 -23.97 10.17 -10.30
C ILE A 151 -23.54 11.24 -11.32
N SER A 152 -22.31 11.74 -11.21
CA SER A 152 -21.79 12.76 -12.13
C SER A 152 -21.64 12.23 -13.57
N LYS A 153 -21.29 10.95 -13.75
CA LYS A 153 -21.24 10.28 -15.06
C LYS A 153 -22.62 10.15 -15.69
N LEU A 154 -23.62 9.72 -14.91
CA LEU A 154 -25.01 9.55 -15.39
C LEU A 154 -25.61 10.88 -15.88
N LYS A 155 -25.42 11.97 -15.11
CA LYS A 155 -25.89 13.30 -15.52
C LYS A 155 -25.25 13.79 -16.82
N LYS A 156 -23.97 13.48 -17.05
CA LYS A 156 -23.28 13.85 -18.30
C LYS A 156 -23.79 13.06 -19.50
N SER A 157 -24.15 11.78 -19.33
CA SER A 157 -24.73 10.98 -20.41
C SER A 157 -26.14 11.43 -20.80
N GLU A 158 -26.96 11.89 -19.85
CA GLU A 158 -28.30 12.41 -20.13
C GLU A 158 -28.29 13.77 -20.85
N ILE A 159 -27.25 14.58 -20.68
CA ILE A 159 -27.10 15.89 -21.36
C ILE A 159 -26.51 15.73 -22.78
N ALA A 160 -25.83 14.61 -23.05
CA ALA A 160 -25.14 14.36 -24.33
C ALA A 160 -25.96 13.53 -25.34
N GLY A 161 -27.15 13.04 -24.95
CA GLY A 161 -28.11 12.33 -25.81
C GLY A 161 -29.32 13.19 -26.13
#